data_AF-A0A1T4ZPU7-F1
#
_entry.id   AF-A0A1T4ZPU7-F1
#
_cell.length_a   1.000
_cell.length_b   1.000
_cell.length_c   1.000
_cell.angle_alpha   90.00
_cell.angle_beta   90.00
_cell.angle_gamma   90.00
#
_symmetry.space_group_name_H-M   'P 1'
#
loop_
_entity.id
_entity.type
_entity.pdbx_description
1 polymer ?
#
loop_
_entity_poly.entity_id
_entity_poly.type
_entity_poly.pdbx_seq_one_letter_code
_entity_poly.pdbx_strand_id
1 'polypeptide(L)'
;MVVLDQSSIHTSDRFLSKLSEWEQKNLKIFWLPTYSPKLNLIEILWKFIKYEWIEVDAYASWSSLIKYLKKVLENLGQEYAINFV
;
A
#
# COMPACT_ATOMS: atom_id res chain seq x y z
N MET A 1 -6.53 -0.42 13.46
CA MET A 1 -6.63 -1.68 12.70
C MET A 1 -5.79 -1.54 11.44
N VAL A 2 -5.00 -2.55 11.10
CA VAL A 2 -4.16 -2.59 9.89
C VAL A 2 -4.63 -3.75 9.05
N VAL A 3 -4.89 -3.51 7.76
CA VAL A 3 -5.27 -4.54 6.80
C VAL A 3 -4.02 -5.06 6.11
N LEU A 4 -3.80 -6.36 6.09
CA LEU A 4 -2.63 -6.98 5.47
C LEU A 4 -3.01 -8.15 4.57
N ASP A 5 -2.22 -8.34 3.51
CA ASP A 5 -2.21 -9.57 2.73
C ASP A 5 -1.46 -10.69 3.48
N GLN A 6 -1.56 -11.91 2.97
CA GLN A 6 -0.88 -13.08 3.55
C GLN A 6 0.48 -13.34 2.89
N SER A 7 1.26 -12.29 2.60
CA SER A 7 2.63 -12.47 2.12
C SER A 7 3.50 -13.15 3.18
N SER A 8 4.52 -13.92 2.76
CA SER A 8 5.35 -14.74 3.67
C SER A 8 6.03 -13.94 4.77
N ILE A 9 6.30 -12.65 4.53
CA ILE A 9 6.86 -11.75 5.54
C ILE A 9 5.85 -11.45 6.66
N HIS A 10 4.57 -11.30 6.34
CA HIS A 10 3.50 -11.02 7.29
C HIS A 10 3.04 -12.29 8.03
N THR A 11 3.18 -13.48 7.42
CA THR A 11 2.82 -14.75 8.05
C THR A 11 4.00 -15.45 8.73
N SER A 12 5.17 -14.79 8.82
CA SER A 12 6.36 -15.36 9.45
C SER A 12 6.20 -15.50 10.97
N ASP A 13 6.86 -16.48 11.59
CA ASP A 13 6.83 -16.67 13.05
C ASP A 13 7.28 -15.41 13.80
N ARG A 14 8.28 -14.70 13.25
CA ARG A 14 8.76 -13.42 13.78
C ARG A 14 7.66 -12.36 13.79
N PHE A 15 6.83 -12.30 12.76
CA PHE A 15 5.70 -11.36 12.70
C PHE A 15 4.58 -11.81 13.65
N LEU A 16 4.19 -13.09 13.60
CA LEU A 16 3.10 -13.63 14.41
C LEU A 16 3.37 -13.52 15.92
N SER A 17 4.62 -13.70 16.34
CA SER A 17 5.03 -13.51 17.75
C SER A 17 4.85 -12.07 18.27
N LYS A 18 4.68 -11.08 17.38
CA LYS A 18 4.41 -9.67 17.75
C LYS A 18 2.94 -9.33 17.86
N LEU A 19 2.03 -10.18 17.37
CA LEU A 19 0.60 -9.90 17.38
C LEU A 19 0.06 -9.60 18.78
N SER A 20 0.43 -10.39 19.79
CA SER A 20 0.00 -10.19 21.17
C SER A 20 0.50 -8.87 21.76
N GLU A 21 1.76 -8.50 21.47
CA GLU A 21 2.34 -7.22 21.91
C GLU A 21 1.60 -6.03 21.27
N TRP A 22 1.26 -6.15 19.99
CA TRP A 22 0.56 -5.12 19.25
C TRP A 22 -0.90 -4.98 19.68
N GLU A 23 -1.59 -6.09 19.97
CA GLU A 23 -2.96 -6.05 20.46
C GLU A 23 -3.05 -5.34 21.82
N GLN A 24 -2.09 -5.57 22.72
CA GLN A 24 -1.98 -4.83 23.99
C GLN A 24 -1.76 -3.32 23.78
N LYS A 25 -1.19 -2.93 22.63
CA LYS A 25 -1.02 -1.54 22.20
C LYS A 25 -2.19 -1.02 21.34
N ASN A 26 -3.34 -1.72 21.36
CA ASN A 26 -4.53 -1.42 20.56
C ASN A 26 -4.32 -1.47 19.03
N LEU A 27 -3.28 -2.16 18.56
CA LEU A 27 -3.05 -2.41 17.14
C LEU A 27 -3.55 -3.81 16.78
N LYS A 28 -4.65 -3.86 16.03
CA LYS A 28 -5.25 -5.10 15.50
C LYS A 28 -4.92 -5.29 14.04
N ILE A 29 -4.54 -6.52 13.65
CA ILE A 29 -4.35 -6.91 12.25
C ILE A 29 -5.63 -7.55 11.72
N PHE A 30 -6.07 -7.13 10.54
CA PHE A 30 -7.13 -7.75 9.77
C PHE A 30 -6.50 -8.41 8.53
N TRP A 31 -6.59 -9.72 8.45
CA TRP A 31 -6.02 -10.48 7.34
C TRP A 31 -6.99 -10.56 6.17
N LEU A 32 -6.53 -10.19 4.98
CA LEU A 32 -7.24 -10.49 3.75
C LEU A 32 -7.18 -11.99 3.44
N PRO A 33 -8.15 -12.56 2.70
CA PRO A 33 -8.03 -13.91 2.15
C PRO A 33 -6.80 -14.01 1.24
N THR A 34 -6.23 -15.21 1.13
CA THR A 34 -5.12 -15.48 0.21
C THR A 34 -5.51 -15.13 -1.23
N TYR A 35 -4.51 -14.75 -2.04
CA TYR A 35 -4.66 -14.45 -3.47
C TYR A 35 -5.78 -13.43 -3.79
N SER A 36 -6.03 -12.48 -2.90
CA SER A 36 -7.09 -11.47 -3.05
C SER A 36 -6.55 -10.04 -3.24
N PRO A 37 -5.67 -9.77 -4.23
CA PRO A 37 -5.06 -8.45 -4.41
C PRO A 37 -6.11 -7.36 -4.70
N LYS A 38 -7.24 -7.73 -5.31
CA LYS A 38 -8.38 -6.81 -5.55
C LYS A 38 -9.03 -6.26 -4.27
N LEU A 39 -8.86 -6.94 -3.13
CA LEU A 39 -9.35 -6.48 -1.83
C LEU A 39 -8.31 -5.59 -1.10
N ASN A 40 -7.08 -5.54 -1.62
CA ASN A 40 -6.01 -4.74 -1.05
C ASN A 40 -5.95 -3.37 -1.72
N LEU A 41 -6.43 -2.33 -1.03
CA LEU A 41 -6.53 -0.97 -1.59
C LEU A 41 -5.18 -0.41 -2.07
N ILE A 42 -4.07 -0.81 -1.45
CA ILE A 42 -2.73 -0.35 -1.86
C ILE A 42 -2.34 -0.88 -3.24
N GLU A 43 -2.81 -2.07 -3.62
CA GLU A 43 -2.59 -2.64 -4.96
C GLU A 43 -3.31 -1.81 -6.03
N ILE A 44 -4.54 -1.36 -5.72
CA ILE A 44 -5.29 -0.48 -6.60
C ILE A 44 -4.59 0.88 -6.72
N LEU A 45 -4.13 1.45 -5.60
CA LEU A 45 -3.35 2.70 -5.64
C LEU A 45 -2.11 2.58 -6.53
N TRP A 46 -1.31 1.52 -6.36
CA TRP A 46 -0.13 1.29 -7.18
C TRP A 46 -0.45 1.10 -8.66
N LYS A 47 -1.57 0.44 -8.98
CA LYS A 47 -2.04 0.32 -10.35
C LYS A 47 -2.30 1.70 -10.98
N PHE A 48 -3.02 2.58 -10.29
CA PHE A 48 -3.28 3.94 -10.78
C PHE A 48 -2.00 4.76 -10.92
N ILE A 49 -1.13 4.73 -9.90
CA ILE A 49 0.18 5.41 -9.97
C ILE A 49 0.94 4.96 -11.21
N LYS A 50 1.09 3.65 -11.43
CA LYS A 50 1.96 3.10 -12.47
C LYS A 50 1.39 3.19 -13.88
N TYR A 51 0.08 3.06 -14.05
CA TYR A 51 -0.53 2.90 -15.38
C TYR A 51 -1.35 4.10 -15.82
N GLU A 52 -1.91 4.87 -14.89
CA GLU A 52 -2.83 5.96 -15.21
C GLU A 52 -2.18 7.33 -15.00
N TRP A 53 -1.38 7.49 -13.95
CA TRP A 53 -0.91 8.81 -13.52
C TRP A 53 0.53 9.11 -13.92
N ILE A 54 1.45 8.14 -13.78
CA ILE A 54 2.89 8.40 -13.91
C ILE A 54 3.26 8.99 -15.27
N GLU A 55 3.95 10.12 -15.23
CA GLU A 55 4.45 10.82 -16.41
C GLU A 55 5.79 10.22 -16.86
N VAL A 56 6.08 10.25 -18.17
CA VAL A 56 7.31 9.68 -18.73
C VAL A 56 8.57 10.27 -18.08
N ASP A 57 8.55 11.57 -17.79
CA ASP A 57 9.66 12.28 -17.15
C ASP A 57 9.99 11.77 -15.74
N ALA A 58 9.03 11.15 -15.04
CA ALA A 58 9.29 10.53 -13.74
C ALA A 58 10.31 9.38 -13.85
N TYR A 59 10.41 8.72 -15.00
CA TYR A 59 11.36 7.63 -15.23
C TYR A 59 12.78 8.10 -15.58
N ALA A 60 13.02 9.40 -15.73
CA ALA A 60 14.33 9.92 -16.12
C ALA A 60 15.46 9.58 -15.12
N SER A 61 15.13 9.45 -13.84
CA SER A 61 16.07 9.05 -12.78
C SER A 61 15.35 8.56 -11.54
N TRP A 62 16.08 7.87 -10.65
CA TRP A 62 15.56 7.51 -9.33
C TRP A 62 15.06 8.73 -8.54
N SER A 63 15.79 9.85 -8.59
CA SER A 63 15.39 11.08 -7.91
C SER A 63 14.11 11.66 -8.48
N SER A 64 13.92 11.61 -9.80
CA SER A 64 12.71 12.06 -10.49
C SER A 64 11.53 11.17 -10.13
N LEU A 65 11.72 9.86 -10.10
CA LEU A 65 10.69 8.90 -9.70
C LEU A 65 10.23 9.13 -8.26
N ILE A 66 11.16 9.26 -7.32
CA ILE A 66 10.82 9.53 -5.91
C ILE A 66 10.13 10.89 -5.75
N LYS A 67 10.58 11.92 -6.47
CA LYS A 67 9.92 13.24 -6.46
C LYS A 67 8.49 13.15 -6.97
N TYR A 68 8.26 12.43 -8.06
CA TYR A 68 6.94 12.20 -8.63
C TYR A 68 6.04 11.41 -7.65
N LEU A 69 6.55 10.30 -7.10
CA LEU A 69 5.81 9.50 -6.12
C LEU A 69 5.40 10.32 -4.90
N LYS A 70 6.29 11.16 -4.36
CA LYS A 70 5.96 12.07 -3.26
C LYS A 70 4.85 13.05 -3.63
N LYS A 71 4.95 13.70 -4.81
CA LYS A 71 3.89 14.58 -5.33
C LYS A 71 2.54 13.86 -5.36
N VAL A 72 2.49 12.64 -5.90
CA VAL A 72 1.22 11.89 -5.98
C VAL A 72 0.67 11.55 -4.59
N LEU A 73 1.52 11.04 -3.70
CA LEU A 73 1.09 10.62 -2.35
C LEU A 73 0.67 11.82 -1.47
N GLU A 74 1.33 12.97 -1.60
CA GLU A 74 1.00 14.20 -0.87
C GLU A 74 -0.31 14.84 -1.35
N ASN A 75 -0.70 14.61 -2.61
CA ASN A 75 -1.91 15.17 -3.22
C ASN A 75 -3.02 14.11 -3.42
N LEU A 76 -2.89 12.94 -2.79
CA LEU A 76 -3.89 11.87 -2.84
C LEU A 76 -5.18 12.33 -2.11
N GLY A 77 -6.33 12.10 -2.74
CA GLY A 77 -7.64 12.60 -2.27
C GLY A 77 -7.97 14.03 -2.71
N GLN A 78 -7.05 14.71 -3.41
CA GLN A 78 -7.25 16.01 -4.02
C GLN A 78 -7.06 15.92 -5.54
N GLU A 79 -5.85 16.16 -6.03
CA GLU A 79 -5.51 16.06 -7.46
C GLU A 79 -5.57 14.61 -7.96
N TYR A 80 -5.23 13.65 -7.10
CA TYR A 80 -5.26 12.22 -7.41
C TYR A 80 -6.36 11.54 -6.61
N ALA A 81 -7.48 11.21 -7.24
CA ALA A 81 -8.60 10.53 -6.60
C ALA A 81 -8.90 9.20 -7.31
N ILE A 82 -9.16 8.16 -6.52
CA ILE A 82 -9.63 6.86 -7.01
C ILE A 82 -11.04 6.67 -6.49
N ASN A 83 -11.99 6.52 -7.41
CA ASN A 83 -13.36 6.17 -7.05
C ASN A 83 -13.47 4.66 -6.99
N PHE A 84 -13.53 4.12 -5.77
CA PHE A 84 -13.80 2.72 -5.51
C PHE A 84 -15.32 2.51 -5.59
N VAL A 85 -15.86 2.38 -6.81
CA VAL A 85 -17.28 2.08 -7.06
C VAL A 85 -17.56 0.61 -6.76
#